data_AF-A0A929JQI2-F1
#
_entry.id   AF-A0A929JQI2-F1
#
_cell.length_a   1.000
_cell.length_b   1.000
_cell.length_c   1.000
_cell.angle_alpha   90.00
_cell.angle_beta   90.00
_cell.angle_gamma   90.00
#
_symmetry.space_group_name_H-M   'P 1'
#
loop_
_entity.id
_entity.type
_entity.pdbx_description
1 polymer ?
#
loop_
_entity_poly.entity_id
_entity_poly.type
_entity_poly.pdbx_seq_one_letter_code
_entity_poly.pdbx_strand_id
1 'polypeptide(L)'
;MPYRLFYSQASRKQIRSLHPQIKPIVKSQIQKLKENPYIGKSLERELSAYYSLRMKRFRIIYKIDHQNHIVQIHYVGHRKDIYEVLKEFLTKEELLHPLPFC
;
A
#
# COMPACT_ATOMS: atom_id res chain seq x y z
N MET A 1 -17.51 0.07 11.64
CA MET A 1 -16.50 0.71 12.51
C MET A 1 -15.30 1.11 11.66
N PRO A 2 -14.69 2.29 11.84
CA PRO A 2 -13.57 2.71 11.03
C PRO A 2 -12.30 1.89 11.32
N TYR A 3 -11.54 1.56 10.29
CA TYR A 3 -10.24 0.90 10.41
C TYR A 3 -9.19 1.84 11.00
N ARG A 4 -8.22 1.29 11.74
CA ARG A 4 -7.03 2.03 12.18
C ARG A 4 -6.00 2.04 11.06
N LEU A 5 -5.32 3.17 10.89
CA LEU A 5 -4.30 3.35 9.86
C LEU A 5 -2.91 3.19 10.47
N PHE A 6 -2.14 2.26 9.93
CA PHE A 6 -0.72 2.11 10.22
C PHE A 6 0.09 2.45 8.98
N TYR A 7 1.19 3.15 9.16
CA TYR A 7 2.08 3.54 8.08
C TYR A 7 3.40 2.82 8.24
N SER A 8 3.93 2.25 7.18
CA SER A 8 5.33 1.83 7.12
C SER A 8 6.28 3.04 7.24
N GLN A 9 7.55 2.82 7.58
CA GLN A 9 8.53 3.92 7.58
C GLN A 9 8.72 4.47 6.15
N ALA A 10 8.72 3.59 5.15
CA ALA A 10 8.84 3.94 3.73
C ALA A 10 7.68 4.83 3.26
N SER A 11 6.43 4.45 3.57
CA SER A 11 5.25 5.23 3.19
C SER A 11 5.23 6.61 3.83
N ARG A 12 5.67 6.76 5.09
CA ARG A 12 5.83 8.08 5.71
C ARG A 12 6.81 8.96 4.94
N LYS A 13 7.96 8.43 4.54
CA LYS A 13 8.96 9.18 3.74
C LYS A 13 8.39 9.59 2.39
N GLN A 14 7.70 8.66 1.71
CA GLN A 14 7.06 8.92 0.42
C GLN A 14 5.98 10.00 0.52
N ILE A 15 5.07 9.91 1.51
CA ILE A 15 4.03 10.91 1.71
C ILE A 15 4.64 12.30 1.98
N ARG A 16 5.76 12.36 2.71
CA ARG A 16 6.46 13.63 2.98
C ARG A 16 7.06 14.24 1.72
N SER A 17 7.60 13.42 0.82
CA SER A 17 8.23 13.87 -0.44
C SER A 17 7.23 14.19 -1.55
N LEU A 18 5.94 13.84 -1.41
CA LEU A 18 4.92 14.21 -2.40
C LEU A 18 4.82 15.72 -2.59
N HIS A 19 4.49 16.13 -3.82
CA HIS A 19 4.21 17.54 -4.13
C HIS A 19 3.03 18.06 -3.29
N PRO A 20 3.05 19.32 -2.80
CA PRO A 20 1.99 19.88 -1.96
C PRO A 20 0.58 19.76 -2.54
N GLN A 21 0.44 19.85 -3.87
CA GLN A 21 -0.85 19.69 -4.56
C GLN A 21 -1.41 18.25 -4.50
N ILE A 22 -0.57 17.25 -4.28
CA ILE A 22 -0.95 15.83 -4.24
C ILE A 22 -1.30 15.39 -2.82
N LYS A 23 -0.69 15.99 -1.79
CA LYS A 23 -0.93 15.64 -0.38
C LYS A 23 -2.42 15.67 0.02
N PRO A 24 -3.23 16.67 -0.37
CA PRO A 24 -4.67 16.69 -0.06
C PRO A 24 -5.43 15.52 -0.70
N ILE A 25 -5.08 15.17 -1.94
CA ILE A 25 -5.71 14.05 -2.66
C ILE A 25 -5.41 12.74 -1.95
N VAL A 26 -4.14 12.52 -1.59
CA VAL A 26 -3.72 11.32 -0.84
C VAL A 26 -4.41 11.25 0.52
N LYS A 27 -4.46 12.36 1.26
CA LYS A 27 -5.14 12.43 2.57
C LYS A 27 -6.63 12.07 2.46
N SER A 28 -7.32 12.61 1.45
CA SER A 28 -8.73 12.30 1.20
C SER A 28 -8.95 10.81 0.94
N GLN A 29 -8.09 10.19 0.15
CA GLN A 29 -8.21 8.77 -0.22
C GLN A 29 -7.87 7.84 0.95
N ILE A 30 -6.89 8.22 1.78
CA ILE A 30 -6.59 7.51 3.03
C ILE A 30 -7.77 7.58 4.01
N GLN A 31 -8.50 8.70 4.08
CA GLN A 31 -9.72 8.76 4.91
C GLN A 31 -10.80 7.81 4.37
N LYS A 32 -10.95 7.71 3.05
CA LYS A 32 -11.86 6.71 2.47
C LYS A 32 -11.45 5.27 2.82
N LEU A 33 -10.14 4.96 2.84
CA LEU A 33 -9.64 3.66 3.29
C LEU A 33 -9.97 3.38 4.77
N LYS A 34 -9.96 4.42 5.60
CA LYS A 34 -10.35 4.32 7.01
C LYS A 34 -11.82 3.88 7.17
N GLU A 35 -12.70 4.37 6.29
CA GLU A 35 -14.12 4.04 6.30
C GLU A 35 -14.42 2.70 5.63
N ASN A 36 -13.84 2.47 4.46
CA ASN A 36 -13.99 1.25 3.68
C ASN A 36 -12.65 0.88 3.01
N PRO A 37 -11.92 -0.13 3.53
CA PRO A 37 -10.64 -0.52 2.96
C PRO A 37 -10.76 -1.38 1.70
N TYR A 38 -11.96 -1.80 1.28
CA TYR A 38 -12.16 -2.68 0.13
C TYR A 38 -12.36 -1.92 -1.20
N ILE A 39 -12.15 -0.60 -1.19
CA ILE A 39 -12.27 0.26 -2.38
C ILE A 39 -11.11 0.09 -3.38
N GLY A 40 -10.01 -0.51 -2.94
CA GLY A 40 -8.87 -0.87 -3.80
C GLY A 40 -9.04 -2.25 -4.42
N LYS A 41 -8.25 -2.53 -5.46
CA LYS A 41 -8.22 -3.84 -6.10
C LYS A 41 -7.17 -4.73 -5.42
N SER A 42 -7.48 -5.99 -5.15
CA SER A 42 -6.46 -6.96 -4.77
C SER A 42 -5.40 -7.04 -5.87
N LEU A 43 -4.14 -7.16 -5.48
CA LEU A 43 -3.08 -7.50 -6.41
C LEU A 43 -3.13 -9.02 -6.70
N GLU A 44 -2.40 -9.45 -7.72
CA GLU A 44 -2.40 -10.84 -8.17
C GLU A 44 -1.11 -11.56 -7.76
N ARG A 45 -1.14 -12.90 -7.86
CA ARG A 45 0.01 -13.80 -7.64
C ARG A 45 0.59 -13.64 -6.21
N GLU A 46 1.90 -13.46 -6.12
CA GLU A 46 2.67 -13.31 -4.87
C GLU A 46 2.18 -12.14 -4.01
N LEU A 47 1.50 -11.16 -4.60
CA LEU A 47 1.00 -9.98 -3.87
C LEU A 47 -0.50 -10.04 -3.57
N SER A 48 -1.13 -11.20 -3.68
CA SER A 48 -2.56 -11.39 -3.42
C SER A 48 -3.04 -10.91 -2.04
N ALA A 49 -2.13 -10.82 -1.06
CA ALA A 49 -2.40 -10.26 0.26
C ALA A 49 -2.49 -8.72 0.31
N TYR A 50 -2.11 -8.03 -0.77
CA TYR A 50 -2.06 -6.57 -0.87
C TYR A 50 -3.17 -6.03 -1.78
N TYR A 51 -3.55 -4.79 -1.51
CA TYR A 51 -4.55 -4.04 -2.24
C TYR A 51 -3.93 -2.78 -2.84
N SER A 52 -4.47 -2.36 -3.98
CA SER A 52 -4.03 -1.23 -4.77
C SER A 52 -5.19 -0.27 -4.99
N LEU A 53 -5.10 0.93 -4.39
CA LEU A 53 -6.05 2.01 -4.63
C LEU A 53 -5.47 2.99 -5.65
N ARG A 54 -6.15 3.15 -6.78
CA ARG A 54 -5.73 4.07 -7.86
C ARG A 54 -6.26 5.48 -7.62
N MET A 55 -5.37 6.48 -7.72
CA MET A 55 -5.70 7.90 -7.58
C MET A 55 -5.02 8.70 -8.71
N LYS A 56 -5.71 8.92 -9.83
CA LYS A 56 -5.12 9.56 -11.03
C LYS A 56 -3.82 8.86 -11.48
N ARG A 57 -2.67 9.54 -11.30
CA ARG A 57 -1.31 9.06 -11.64
C ARG A 57 -0.57 8.38 -10.48
N PHE A 58 -1.22 8.29 -9.32
CA PHE A 58 -0.67 7.73 -8.08
C PHE A 58 -1.42 6.46 -7.67
N ARG A 59 -0.78 5.64 -6.83
CA ARG A 59 -1.39 4.49 -6.18
C ARG A 59 -1.02 4.43 -4.70
N ILE A 60 -1.93 3.89 -3.90
CA ILE A 60 -1.67 3.47 -2.52
C ILE A 60 -1.65 1.95 -2.52
N ILE A 61 -0.55 1.36 -2.05
CA ILE A 61 -0.47 -0.09 -1.78
C ILE A 61 -0.63 -0.29 -0.28
N TYR A 62 -1.55 -1.15 0.10
CA TYR A 62 -1.89 -1.39 1.49
C TYR A 62 -2.31 -2.84 1.72
N LYS A 63 -2.25 -3.28 2.98
CA LYS A 63 -2.74 -4.59 3.43
C LYS A 63 -3.87 -4.37 4.42
N ILE A 64 -4.87 -5.24 4.39
CA ILE A 64 -6.00 -5.22 5.31
C ILE A 64 -5.79 -6.34 6.33
N ASP A 65 -5.81 -5.98 7.60
CA ASP A 65 -5.89 -6.92 8.72
C ASP A 65 -7.33 -6.90 9.24
N HIS A 66 -8.08 -7.93 8.85
CA HIS A 66 -9.50 -8.07 9.17
C HIS A 66 -9.72 -8.34 10.66
N GLN A 67 -8.80 -9.07 11.31
CA GLN A 67 -8.94 -9.42 12.72
C GLN A 67 -8.77 -8.19 13.60
N ASN A 68 -7.73 -7.39 13.34
CA ASN A 68 -7.38 -6.24 14.16
C ASN A 68 -8.03 -4.92 13.72
N HIS A 69 -8.81 -4.95 12.62
CA HIS A 69 -9.39 -3.78 11.95
C HIS A 69 -8.32 -2.73 11.62
N ILE A 70 -7.22 -3.17 11.01
CA ILE A 70 -6.08 -2.32 10.65
C ILE A 70 -5.90 -2.30 9.13
N VAL A 71 -5.60 -1.11 8.60
CA VAL A 71 -5.08 -0.91 7.25
C VAL A 71 -3.62 -0.51 7.37
N GLN A 72 -2.73 -1.32 6.82
CA GLN A 72 -1.30 -1.05 6.78
C GLN A 72 -0.94 -0.43 5.43
N ILE A 73 -0.59 0.86 5.42
CA ILE A 73 -0.12 1.58 4.24
C ILE A 73 1.36 1.23 4.02
N HIS A 74 1.63 0.50 2.94
CA HIS A 74 2.98 0.07 2.58
C HIS A 74 3.67 1.06 1.63
N TYR A 75 2.91 1.60 0.67
CA TYR A 75 3.45 2.48 -0.37
C TYR A 75 2.46 3.57 -0.80
N VAL A 76 2.95 4.78 -1.06
CA VAL A 76 2.18 5.86 -1.70
C VAL A 76 3.06 6.56 -2.74
N GLY A 77 2.73 6.46 -4.02
CA GLY A 77 3.59 7.06 -5.04
C GLY A 77 3.09 6.90 -6.46
N HIS A 78 3.95 7.26 -7.42
CA HIS A 78 3.61 7.22 -8.84
C HIS A 78 3.51 5.78 -9.36
N ARG A 79 2.75 5.59 -10.44
CA ARG A 79 2.67 4.28 -11.13
C ARG A 79 4.03 3.79 -11.65
N LYS A 80 4.95 4.71 -12.00
CA LYS A 80 6.27 4.36 -12.57
C LYS A 80 7.14 3.65 -11.55
N ASP A 81 7.16 4.20 -10.34
CA ASP A 81 7.97 3.74 -9.21
C ASP A 81 7.41 2.44 -8.59
N ILE A 82 6.17 2.06 -8.95
CA ILE A 82 5.53 0.87 -8.40
C ILE A 82 6.26 -0.42 -8.76
N TYR A 83 6.95 -0.48 -9.90
CA TYR A 83 7.71 -1.66 -10.31
C TYR A 83 9.02 -1.80 -9.52
N GLU A 84 9.70 -0.69 -9.22
CA GLU A 84 10.88 -0.71 -8.35
C GLU A 84 10.52 -1.10 -6.92
N VAL A 85 9.40 -0.57 -6.44
CA VAL A 85 8.87 -0.87 -5.11
C VAL A 85 8.38 -2.31 -5.01
N LEU A 86 7.73 -2.83 -6.06
CA LEU A 86 7.38 -4.25 -6.14
C LEU A 86 8.62 -5.12 -6.00
N LYS A 87 9.71 -4.75 -6.68
CA LYS A 87 10.98 -5.49 -6.62
C LYS A 87 11.55 -5.51 -5.20
N GLU A 88 11.49 -4.39 -4.48
CA GLU A 88 11.89 -4.32 -3.05
C GLU A 88 10.99 -5.13 -2.11
N PHE A 89 9.69 -5.24 -2.40
CA PHE A 89 8.77 -6.06 -1.60
C PHE A 89 8.97 -7.55 -1.85
N LEU A 90 9.11 -7.96 -3.11
CA LEU A 90 9.37 -9.36 -3.48
C LEU A 90 10.70 -9.84 -2.88
N THR A 91 11.77 -9.05 -3.01
CA THR A 91 13.07 -9.40 -2.42
C THR A 91 13.07 -9.46 -0.89
N LYS A 92 12.13 -8.79 -0.20
CA LYS A 92 11.99 -8.87 1.27
C LYS A 92 11.11 -10.03 1.72
N GLU A 93 10.09 -10.42 0.94
CA GLU A 93 9.24 -11.59 1.22
C GLU A 93 9.99 -12.90 0.94
N GLU A 94 10.81 -12.98 -0.12
CA GLU A 94 11.69 -14.13 -0.41
C GLU A 94 12.69 -14.43 0.73
N LEU A 95 13.08 -13.43 1.50
CA LEU A 95 13.97 -13.61 2.67
C LEU A 95 13.26 -14.15 3.92
N LEU A 96 11.92 -14.13 3.98
CA LEU A 96 11.13 -14.61 5.12
C LEU A 96 10.55 -16.01 4.90
N HIS A 97 10.46 -16.47 3.66
CA HIS A 97 10.20 -17.86 3.33
C HIS A 97 11.05 -18.24 2.11
N PRO A 98 12.16 -18.98 2.28
CA PRO A 98 12.71 -19.71 1.15
C PRO A 98 11.64 -20.73 0.77
N LEU A 99 10.89 -20.46 -0.30
CA LEU A 99 10.11 -21.52 -0.92
C LEU A 99 11.09 -22.64 -1.30
N PRO A 100 10.75 -23.91 -1.04
CA PRO A 100 11.57 -25.01 -1.49
C PRO A 100 11.63 -24.92 -3.02
N PHE A 101 12.83 -24.70 -3.54
CA PHE A 101 13.10 -24.96 -4.95
C PHE A 101 12.61 -26.39 -5.25
N CYS A 102 11.64 -26.50 -6.15
CA CYS A 102 11.39 -27.72 -6.90
C CYS A 102 11.96 -27.55 -8.30
#